data_AF-A0A4Y2P214-F1
#
_entry.id   AF-A0A4Y2P214-F1
#
_cell.length_a   1.000
_cell.length_b   1.000
_cell.length_c   1.000
_cell.angle_alpha   90.00
_cell.angle_beta   90.00
_cell.angle_gamma   90.00
#
_symmetry.space_group_name_H-M   'P 1'
#
loop_
_entity.id
_entity.type
_entity.pdbx_description
1 polymer ?
#
loop_
_entity_poly.entity_id
_entity_poly.type
_entity_poly.pdbx_seq_one_letter_code
_entity_poly.pdbx_strand_id
1 'polypeptide(L)'
;RHVYYVNEVFETSRQCYRGCPQGSVIAPIIWNIYINAVLKLNDGELYVQAFADDLALIIGGRTARVLEANTNLALANIARSLDSLKLNLSVQKCQAVVYRSIASQKLSKRNSTILNRKPTFKIYNTSIRVTDSLTILGIVIDNKLTWSEHINSLHGKMLILTSNFNRILKTDWSVNKNLIKTWYLTTIEKALLYGASVWGGALTKTQITLFQAELVAIQHAANWAASNNFKINIHSDSLSSIMTLKSASSRSKFVNTVKKDLSAANNLVGLSWVKAHVGIEGNELADQFAKQAISTGEELDIPTPRSFLNRKLKTHILNSWNIYWNQYDSASGVRVRSFISTVSPKFLIHNKILIYFLSGHGPFPQYLHRFKRIGSPFCVCGLVGDADHYTFDCSLTKEFHLLKPADAHKITWFKNLINNIQAIGKMAQSFRISNELCDSLTRDGD
;
A
#
# COMPACT_ATOMS: atom_id res chain seq x y z
N ARG A 1 28.85 19.06 -25.69
CA ARG A 1 29.37 17.69 -25.45
C ARG A 1 28.88 16.81 -26.60
N HIS A 2 29.70 15.95 -27.18
CA HIS A 2 29.23 14.98 -28.18
C HIS A 2 28.86 13.68 -27.46
N VAL A 3 27.64 13.19 -27.66
CA VAL A 3 27.18 11.91 -27.15
C VAL A 3 27.23 10.93 -28.32
N TYR A 4 27.97 9.83 -28.13
CA TYR A 4 28.09 8.76 -29.10
C TYR A 4 27.21 7.60 -28.64
N TYR A 5 26.44 7.04 -29.58
CA TYR A 5 25.78 5.76 -29.43
C TYR A 5 26.48 4.79 -30.36
N VAL A 6 27.13 3.78 -29.78
CA VAL A 6 27.87 2.74 -30.49
C VAL A 6 27.20 1.40 -30.19
N ASN A 7 26.77 0.69 -31.22
CA ASN A 7 26.44 -0.73 -31.13
C ASN A 7 27.27 -1.52 -32.16
N GLU A 8 27.10 -2.84 -32.21
CA GLU A 8 27.87 -3.72 -33.12
C GLU A 8 27.67 -3.42 -34.62
N VAL A 9 26.64 -2.63 -34.99
CA VAL A 9 26.22 -2.43 -36.39
C VAL A 9 26.37 -0.98 -36.86
N PHE A 10 26.30 0.01 -35.96
CA PHE A 10 26.49 1.42 -36.30
C PHE A 10 26.94 2.28 -35.12
N GLU A 11 27.66 3.35 -35.47
CA GLU A 11 27.99 4.46 -34.57
C GLU A 11 27.28 5.73 -35.04
N THR A 12 26.55 6.38 -34.15
CA THR A 12 25.94 7.70 -34.39
C THR A 12 26.32 8.66 -33.28
N SER A 13 26.55 9.92 -33.63
CA SER A 13 26.91 10.96 -32.67
C SER A 13 25.98 12.17 -32.78
N ARG A 14 25.66 12.76 -31.62
CA ARG A 14 24.87 13.98 -31.55
C ARG A 14 25.51 14.96 -30.58
N GLN A 15 25.58 16.22 -30.99
CA GLN A 15 26.03 17.29 -30.12
C GLN A 15 24.92 17.66 -29.13
N CYS A 16 25.14 17.36 -27.85
CA CYS A 16 24.26 17.68 -26.74
C CYS A 16 24.82 18.87 -25.94
N TYR A 17 23.98 19.89 -25.78
CA TYR A 17 24.35 21.14 -25.11
C TYR A 17 23.88 21.22 -23.65
N ARG A 18 22.70 20.65 -23.32
CA ARG A 18 22.14 20.57 -21.96
C ARG A 18 21.30 19.30 -21.80
N GLY A 19 21.33 18.69 -20.61
CA GLY A 19 20.55 17.49 -20.26
C GLY A 19 21.37 16.20 -20.23
N CYS A 20 20.81 15.19 -19.58
CA CYS A 20 21.37 13.82 -19.58
C CYS A 20 20.70 12.99 -20.68
N PRO A 21 21.44 12.11 -21.37
CA PRO A 21 20.87 11.26 -22.41
C PRO A 21 19.85 10.27 -21.82
N GLN A 22 18.64 10.24 -22.39
CA GLN A 22 17.60 9.29 -22.01
C GLN A 22 18.03 7.87 -22.40
N GLY A 23 17.87 6.92 -21.48
CA GLY A 23 18.36 5.54 -21.64
C GLY A 23 19.76 5.29 -21.07
N SER A 24 20.48 6.34 -20.65
CA SER A 24 21.73 6.16 -19.91
C SER A 24 21.48 5.64 -18.49
N VAL A 25 22.24 4.64 -18.09
CA VAL A 25 22.16 4.00 -16.75
C VAL A 25 22.50 4.99 -15.63
N ILE A 26 23.40 5.95 -15.87
CA ILE A 26 23.85 6.90 -14.83
C ILE A 26 22.99 8.17 -14.76
N ALA A 27 22.23 8.50 -15.81
CA ALA A 27 21.42 9.72 -15.87
C ALA A 27 20.42 9.86 -14.71
N PRO A 28 19.70 8.81 -14.25
CA PRO A 28 18.81 8.92 -13.10
C PRO A 28 19.54 9.26 -11.78
N ILE A 29 20.74 8.72 -11.59
CA ILE A 29 21.55 8.98 -10.38
C ILE A 29 22.00 10.44 -10.35
N ILE A 30 22.48 10.95 -11.49
CA ILE A 30 22.87 12.35 -11.63
C ILE A 30 21.68 13.27 -11.38
N TRP A 31 20.50 12.93 -11.92
CA TRP A 31 19.28 13.69 -11.66
C TRP A 31 18.91 13.73 -10.17
N ASN A 32 19.02 12.60 -9.46
CA ASN A 32 18.75 12.55 -8.03
C ASN A 32 19.70 13.45 -7.22
N ILE A 33 20.99 13.50 -7.59
CA ILE A 33 21.96 14.41 -6.95
C ILE A 33 21.57 15.87 -7.23
N TYR A 34 21.14 16.15 -8.45
CA TYR A 34 20.81 17.49 -8.91
C TYR A 34 19.58 18.07 -8.19
N ILE A 35 18.49 17.29 -8.13
CA ILE A 35 17.23 17.73 -7.51
C ILE A 35 17.30 17.78 -5.98
N ASN A 36 18.29 17.11 -5.37
CA ASN A 36 18.45 17.04 -3.92
C ASN A 36 18.57 18.41 -3.25
N ALA A 37 19.07 19.43 -3.94
CA ALA A 37 19.13 20.79 -3.40
C ALA A 37 17.74 21.38 -3.09
N VAL A 38 16.69 20.99 -3.84
CA VAL A 38 15.30 21.38 -3.57
C VAL A 38 14.74 20.63 -2.37
N LEU A 39 15.11 19.36 -2.18
CA LEU A 39 14.65 18.53 -1.06
C LEU A 39 15.21 18.99 0.30
N LYS A 40 16.33 19.72 0.30
CA LYS A 40 16.88 20.35 1.51
C LYS A 40 16.02 21.49 2.06
N LEU A 41 15.01 21.95 1.32
CA LEU A 41 14.05 22.94 1.80
C LEU A 41 13.05 22.36 2.81
N ASN A 42 13.02 21.03 2.99
CA ASN A 42 12.11 20.39 3.93
C ASN A 42 12.36 20.88 5.36
N ASP A 43 11.30 21.34 6.00
CA ASP A 43 11.26 21.67 7.42
C ASP A 43 10.11 20.89 8.09
N GLY A 44 9.94 21.02 9.40
CA GLY A 44 8.89 20.27 10.12
C GLY A 44 7.46 20.58 9.66
N GLU A 45 7.22 21.68 8.95
CA GLU A 45 5.91 22.13 8.47
C GLU A 45 5.76 22.02 6.93
N LEU A 46 6.88 22.06 6.21
CA LEU A 46 7.00 21.99 4.76
C LEU A 46 7.61 20.65 4.35
N TYR A 47 6.83 19.84 3.63
CA TYR A 47 7.31 18.57 3.10
C TYR A 47 7.27 18.53 1.58
N VAL A 48 8.45 18.44 0.97
CA VAL A 48 8.70 18.29 -0.47
C VAL A 48 9.25 16.90 -0.74
N GLN A 49 8.63 16.21 -1.69
CA GLN A 49 9.08 14.91 -2.18
C GLN A 49 9.24 14.98 -3.69
N ALA A 50 10.33 14.42 -4.21
CA ALA A 50 10.58 14.29 -5.64
C ALA A 50 10.49 12.83 -6.08
N PHE A 51 9.99 12.60 -7.29
CA PHE A 51 10.14 11.37 -8.03
C PHE A 51 10.43 11.70 -9.49
N ALA A 52 11.68 11.48 -9.93
CA ALA A 52 12.17 12.04 -11.19
C ALA A 52 11.89 13.56 -11.26
N ASP A 53 11.21 14.05 -12.29
CA ASP A 53 10.83 15.45 -12.48
C ASP A 53 9.55 15.86 -11.74
N ASP A 54 8.77 14.90 -11.24
CA ASP A 54 7.56 15.16 -10.46
C ASP A 54 7.93 15.60 -9.03
N LEU A 55 7.51 16.82 -8.67
CA LEU A 55 7.64 17.38 -7.32
C LEU A 55 6.27 17.45 -6.63
N ALA A 56 6.17 16.84 -5.46
CA ALA A 56 5.00 16.89 -4.58
C ALA A 56 5.28 17.78 -3.37
N LEU A 57 4.38 18.72 -3.12
CA LEU A 57 4.44 19.68 -2.01
C LEU A 57 3.27 19.43 -1.04
N ILE A 58 3.59 19.22 0.23
CA ILE A 58 2.62 19.03 1.31
C ILE A 58 2.85 20.09 2.38
N ILE A 59 1.82 20.90 2.63
CA ILE A 59 1.85 22.00 3.60
C ILE A 59 0.54 22.02 4.39
N GLY A 60 0.65 22.28 5.68
CA GLY A 60 -0.48 22.47 6.59
C GLY A 60 -0.75 23.93 6.93
N GLY A 61 -1.98 24.22 7.32
CA GLY A 61 -2.34 25.52 7.89
C GLY A 61 -3.58 25.41 8.78
N ARG A 62 -3.57 26.10 9.93
CA ARG A 62 -4.72 26.08 10.88
C ARG A 62 -5.97 26.75 10.32
N THR A 63 -5.80 27.68 9.39
CA THR A 63 -6.89 28.38 8.68
C THR A 63 -6.59 28.40 7.19
N ALA A 64 -7.62 28.59 6.35
CA ALA A 64 -7.44 28.70 4.90
C ALA A 64 -6.48 29.84 4.52
N ARG A 65 -6.50 30.96 5.26
CA ARG A 65 -5.60 32.10 5.04
C ARG A 65 -4.15 31.78 5.37
N VAL A 66 -3.90 31.07 6.48
CA VAL A 66 -2.55 30.63 6.85
C VAL A 66 -2.04 29.58 5.87
N LEU A 67 -2.88 28.63 5.47
CA LEU A 67 -2.54 27.65 4.43
C LEU A 67 -2.12 28.36 3.13
N GLU A 68 -2.90 29.35 2.68
CA GLU A 68 -2.59 30.08 1.46
C GLU A 68 -1.26 30.86 1.56
N ALA A 69 -1.01 31.54 2.69
CA ALA A 69 0.23 32.28 2.92
C ALA A 69 1.45 31.33 2.95
N ASN A 70 1.36 30.25 3.72
CA ASN A 70 2.45 29.27 3.86
C ASN A 70 2.77 28.59 2.53
N THR A 71 1.74 28.19 1.78
CA THR A 71 1.92 27.56 0.47
C THR A 71 2.56 28.50 -0.53
N ASN A 72 2.11 29.76 -0.62
CA ASN A 72 2.72 30.74 -1.53
C ASN A 72 4.19 31.05 -1.18
N LEU A 73 4.53 31.13 0.11
CA LEU A 73 5.91 31.30 0.56
C LEU A 73 6.78 30.11 0.15
N ALA A 74 6.31 28.88 0.40
CA ALA A 74 7.03 27.68 0.03
C ALA A 74 7.21 27.53 -1.48
N LEU A 75 6.18 27.82 -2.27
CA LEU A 75 6.25 27.82 -3.73
C LEU A 75 7.28 28.82 -4.25
N ALA A 76 7.37 30.01 -3.64
CA ALA A 76 8.39 31.00 -3.98
C ALA A 76 9.81 30.53 -3.62
N ASN A 77 9.99 29.80 -2.52
CA ASN A 77 11.28 29.21 -2.15
C ASN A 77 11.70 28.12 -3.14
N ILE A 78 10.79 27.23 -3.49
CA ILE A 78 11.04 26.16 -4.47
C ILE A 78 11.37 26.75 -5.84
N ALA A 79 10.62 27.75 -6.30
CA ALA A 79 10.88 28.47 -7.54
C ALA A 79 12.30 29.05 -7.58
N ARG A 80 12.72 29.77 -6.52
CA ARG A 80 14.09 30.31 -6.42
C ARG A 80 15.17 29.24 -6.44
N SER A 81 14.94 28.11 -5.77
CA SER A 81 15.87 26.97 -5.79
C SER A 81 15.94 26.29 -7.15
N LEU A 82 14.83 26.22 -7.90
CA LEU A 82 14.84 25.70 -9.27
C LEU A 82 15.56 26.66 -10.23
N ASP A 83 15.36 27.97 -10.06
CA ASP A 83 16.06 29.00 -10.85
C ASP A 83 17.58 28.96 -10.65
N SER A 84 18.05 28.76 -9.41
CA SER A 84 19.48 28.61 -9.12
C SER A 84 20.08 27.34 -9.75
N LEU A 85 19.27 26.29 -9.86
CA LEU A 85 19.56 25.07 -10.62
C LEU A 85 19.29 25.20 -12.12
N LYS A 86 18.91 26.38 -12.63
CA LYS A 86 18.60 26.61 -14.04
C LYS A 86 17.54 25.64 -14.60
N LEU A 87 16.60 25.22 -13.76
CA LEU A 87 15.47 24.36 -14.11
C LEU A 87 14.21 25.21 -14.31
N ASN A 88 13.54 25.02 -15.46
CA ASN A 88 12.31 25.74 -15.76
C ASN A 88 11.10 24.95 -15.26
N LEU A 89 10.27 25.58 -14.43
CA LEU A 89 9.03 24.99 -13.95
C LEU A 89 7.90 25.14 -14.98
N SER A 90 7.22 24.04 -15.31
CA SER A 90 6.02 24.06 -16.14
C SER A 90 4.78 24.42 -15.30
N VAL A 91 4.57 25.71 -15.00
CA VAL A 91 3.46 26.17 -14.12
C VAL A 91 2.09 25.69 -14.59
N GLN A 92 1.87 25.55 -15.90
CA GLN A 92 0.61 25.06 -16.47
C GLN A 92 0.30 23.59 -16.13
N LYS A 93 1.34 22.78 -15.84
CA LYS A 93 1.18 21.38 -15.43
C LYS A 93 0.98 21.26 -13.92
N CYS A 94 1.30 22.29 -13.14
CA CYS A 94 1.11 22.29 -11.71
C CYS A 94 -0.38 22.24 -11.36
N GLN A 95 -0.71 21.38 -10.41
CA GLN A 95 -2.07 21.20 -9.90
C GLN A 95 -2.01 21.09 -8.39
N ALA A 96 -3.08 21.52 -7.72
CA ALA A 96 -3.19 21.42 -6.28
C ALA A 96 -4.56 20.86 -5.89
N VAL A 97 -4.58 20.00 -4.88
CA VAL A 97 -5.79 19.54 -4.20
C VAL A 97 -5.73 20.00 -2.75
N VAL A 98 -6.85 20.44 -2.21
CA VAL A 98 -6.94 20.93 -0.83
C VAL A 98 -8.05 20.16 -0.12
N TYR A 99 -7.71 19.61 1.05
CA TYR A 99 -8.63 18.84 1.88
C TYR A 99 -8.50 19.26 3.35
N ARG A 100 -9.57 19.04 4.12
CA ARG A 100 -9.58 19.29 5.58
C ARG A 100 -9.26 18.01 6.35
N SER A 101 -8.54 18.15 7.46
CA SER A 101 -8.31 17.02 8.37
C SER A 101 -9.62 16.54 9.01
N ILE A 102 -9.68 15.25 9.36
CA ILE A 102 -10.84 14.62 10.02
C ILE A 102 -11.16 15.31 11.36
N ALA A 103 -10.13 15.75 12.10
CA ALA A 103 -10.31 16.53 13.33
C ALA A 103 -10.99 17.89 13.06
N SER A 104 -10.63 18.57 11.97
CA SER A 104 -11.24 19.84 11.56
C SER A 104 -12.66 19.68 11.01
N GLN A 105 -13.02 18.51 10.46
CA GLN A 105 -14.38 18.23 9.97
C GLN A 105 -15.42 18.34 11.09
N LYS A 106 -15.12 17.84 12.30
CA LYS A 106 -15.99 17.91 13.48
C LYS A 106 -16.21 19.33 14.01
N LEU A 107 -15.26 20.24 13.73
CA LEU A 107 -15.28 21.64 14.15
C LEU A 107 -15.95 22.57 13.12
N SER A 108 -16.29 22.06 11.93
CA SER A 108 -17.00 22.83 10.92
C SER A 108 -18.49 22.91 11.28
N LYS A 109 -19.05 24.13 11.33
CA LYS A 109 -20.49 24.40 11.55
C LYS A 109 -21.43 23.60 10.62
N ARG A 110 -20.93 23.07 9.49
CA ARG A 110 -21.69 22.29 8.50
C ARG A 110 -21.15 20.87 8.23
N ASN A 111 -20.19 20.37 9.02
CA ASN A 111 -19.49 19.09 8.73
C ASN A 111 -18.98 18.95 7.27
N SER A 112 -18.62 20.06 6.61
CA SER A 112 -18.18 20.05 5.22
C SER A 112 -16.68 19.74 5.12
N THR A 113 -16.33 18.87 4.19
CA THR A 113 -14.94 18.55 3.81
C THR A 113 -14.31 19.61 2.92
N ILE A 114 -15.12 20.51 2.32
CA ILE A 114 -14.71 21.45 1.28
C ILE A 114 -14.58 22.86 1.86
N LEU A 115 -13.58 23.63 1.42
CA LEU A 115 -13.44 25.05 1.73
C LEU A 115 -14.50 25.87 0.97
N ASN A 116 -15.21 26.78 1.64
CA ASN A 116 -16.21 27.64 1.00
C ASN A 116 -15.61 28.53 -0.12
N ARG A 117 -14.33 28.90 0.04
CA ARG A 117 -13.54 29.59 -0.98
C ARG A 117 -12.28 28.76 -1.25
N LYS A 118 -12.01 28.47 -2.53
CA LYS A 118 -10.76 27.80 -2.92
C LYS A 118 -9.58 28.77 -2.71
N PRO A 119 -8.47 28.31 -2.09
CA PRO A 119 -7.30 29.14 -1.88
C PRO A 119 -6.62 29.46 -3.21
N THR A 120 -5.92 30.60 -3.27
CA THR A 120 -5.19 31.02 -4.47
C THR A 120 -3.69 30.80 -4.32
N PHE A 121 -3.15 29.84 -5.07
CA PHE A 121 -1.72 29.55 -5.11
C PHE A 121 -1.10 30.15 -6.37
N LYS A 122 0.05 30.83 -6.23
CA LYS A 122 0.74 31.51 -7.32
C LYS A 122 2.22 31.13 -7.37
N ILE A 123 2.73 30.93 -8.59
CA ILE A 123 4.17 30.80 -8.88
C ILE A 123 4.50 31.79 -10.00
N TYR A 124 5.54 32.61 -9.84
CA TYR A 124 5.89 33.68 -10.80
C TYR A 124 4.67 34.52 -11.20
N ASN A 125 3.82 34.87 -10.23
CA ASN A 125 2.56 35.60 -10.41
C ASN A 125 1.49 34.90 -11.29
N THR A 126 1.70 33.64 -11.68
CA THR A 126 0.74 32.80 -12.41
C THR A 126 0.01 31.89 -11.43
N SER A 127 -1.33 31.84 -11.50
CA SER A 127 -2.16 31.03 -10.61
C SER A 127 -2.12 29.54 -10.98
N ILE A 128 -1.98 28.67 -9.98
CA ILE A 128 -2.03 27.20 -10.13
C ILE A 128 -3.50 26.74 -10.17
N ARG A 129 -3.78 25.70 -10.96
CA ARG A 129 -5.10 25.07 -11.02
C ARG A 129 -5.40 24.29 -9.73
N VAL A 130 -6.39 24.73 -8.96
CA VAL A 130 -6.91 24.00 -7.79
C VAL A 130 -8.08 23.11 -8.20
N THR A 131 -7.88 21.80 -8.18
CA THR A 131 -8.87 20.79 -8.58
C THR A 131 -9.42 19.99 -7.41
N ASP A 132 -10.52 19.29 -7.66
CA ASP A 132 -11.15 18.42 -6.66
C ASP A 132 -10.49 17.03 -6.59
N SER A 133 -9.68 16.69 -7.59
CA SER A 133 -8.83 15.50 -7.60
C SER A 133 -7.46 15.81 -8.20
N LEU A 134 -6.45 15.06 -7.78
CA LEU A 134 -5.06 15.16 -8.24
C LEU A 134 -4.46 13.77 -8.42
N THR A 135 -3.76 13.54 -9.51
CA THR A 135 -3.03 12.29 -9.75
C THR A 135 -1.56 12.46 -9.35
N ILE A 136 -1.08 11.61 -8.44
CA ILE A 136 0.34 11.54 -8.04
C ILE A 136 0.80 10.11 -8.27
N LEU A 137 1.82 9.92 -9.11
CA LEU A 137 2.40 8.61 -9.42
C LEU A 137 1.35 7.56 -9.83
N GLY A 138 0.33 7.96 -10.58
CA GLY A 138 -0.75 7.05 -11.01
C GLY A 138 -1.81 6.71 -9.95
N ILE A 139 -1.76 7.35 -8.77
CA ILE A 139 -2.81 7.27 -7.75
C ILE A 139 -3.60 8.58 -7.76
N VAL A 140 -4.93 8.50 -7.83
CA VAL A 140 -5.79 9.68 -7.77
C VAL A 140 -6.21 9.96 -6.32
N ILE A 141 -5.99 11.19 -5.85
CA ILE A 141 -6.39 11.65 -4.53
C ILE A 141 -7.49 12.69 -4.71
N ASP A 142 -8.67 12.44 -4.15
CA ASP A 142 -9.77 13.40 -4.14
C ASP A 142 -9.76 14.28 -2.88
N ASN A 143 -10.39 15.45 -2.96
CA ASN A 143 -10.48 16.43 -1.88
C ASN A 143 -11.27 15.95 -0.65
N LYS A 144 -11.98 14.80 -0.74
CA LYS A 144 -12.70 14.15 0.36
C LYS A 144 -11.94 12.95 0.93
N LEU A 145 -10.82 12.55 0.32
CA LEU A 145 -10.08 11.32 0.62
C LEU A 145 -10.96 10.05 0.60
N THR A 146 -11.99 10.01 -0.25
CA THR A 146 -12.88 8.84 -0.37
C THR A 146 -12.32 7.76 -1.29
N TRP A 147 -11.33 8.10 -2.11
CA TRP A 147 -10.73 7.27 -3.15
C TRP A 147 -11.68 6.90 -4.28
N SER A 148 -12.85 7.54 -4.35
CA SER A 148 -13.90 7.22 -5.33
C SER A 148 -13.41 7.45 -6.76
N GLU A 149 -12.74 8.58 -7.00
CA GLU A 149 -12.20 8.92 -8.32
C GLU A 149 -11.09 7.96 -8.75
N HIS A 150 -10.25 7.53 -7.79
CA HIS A 150 -9.22 6.53 -8.03
C HIS A 150 -9.82 5.17 -8.39
N ILE A 151 -10.83 4.72 -7.66
CA ILE A 151 -11.50 3.45 -7.91
C ILE A 151 -12.19 3.47 -9.28
N ASN A 152 -12.83 4.59 -9.67
CA ASN A 152 -13.46 4.74 -10.98
C ASN A 152 -12.44 4.70 -12.12
N SER A 153 -11.31 5.42 -11.98
CA SER A 153 -10.21 5.38 -12.93
C SER A 153 -9.60 3.97 -13.06
N LEU A 154 -9.39 3.31 -11.92
CA LEU A 154 -8.89 1.94 -11.87
C LEU A 154 -9.87 0.96 -12.55
N HIS A 155 -11.17 1.11 -12.28
CA HIS A 155 -12.22 0.31 -12.91
C HIS A 155 -12.22 0.50 -14.44
N GLY A 156 -12.16 1.74 -14.93
CA GLY A 156 -12.04 2.04 -16.37
C GLY A 156 -10.80 1.38 -17.00
N LYS A 157 -9.65 1.48 -16.34
CA LYS A 157 -8.41 0.80 -16.76
C LYS A 157 -8.56 -0.72 -16.78
N MET A 158 -9.19 -1.30 -15.75
CA MET A 158 -9.42 -2.75 -15.68
C MET A 158 -10.38 -3.24 -16.75
N LEU A 159 -11.43 -2.48 -17.06
CA LEU A 159 -12.35 -2.79 -18.15
C LEU A 159 -11.61 -2.87 -19.49
N ILE A 160 -10.73 -1.91 -19.80
CA ILE A 160 -9.94 -1.91 -21.04
C ILE A 160 -9.00 -3.12 -21.10
N LEU A 161 -8.25 -3.39 -20.02
CA LEU A 161 -7.35 -4.54 -19.95
C LEU A 161 -8.10 -5.87 -20.11
N THR A 162 -9.27 -5.98 -19.47
CA THR A 162 -10.12 -7.18 -19.54
C THR A 162 -10.80 -7.29 -20.91
N SER A 163 -11.18 -6.18 -21.56
CA SER A 163 -11.75 -6.22 -22.92
C SER A 163 -10.73 -6.64 -23.96
N ASN A 164 -9.48 -6.17 -23.83
CA ASN A 164 -8.39 -6.58 -24.70
C ASN A 164 -8.10 -8.07 -24.52
N PHE A 165 -8.07 -8.53 -23.27
CA PHE A 165 -7.94 -9.93 -22.93
C PHE A 165 -9.07 -10.79 -23.54
N ASN A 166 -10.32 -10.37 -23.39
CA ASN A 166 -11.48 -11.07 -23.97
C ASN A 166 -11.47 -11.07 -25.50
N ARG A 167 -10.93 -10.04 -26.15
CA ARG A 167 -10.81 -9.97 -27.62
C ARG A 167 -9.87 -11.06 -28.14
N ILE A 168 -8.75 -11.28 -27.46
CA ILE A 168 -7.74 -12.28 -27.84
C ILE A 168 -8.23 -13.71 -27.59
N LEU A 169 -8.95 -13.92 -26.48
CA LEU A 169 -9.57 -15.23 -26.19
C LEU A 169 -10.68 -15.61 -27.17
N LYS A 170 -11.35 -14.64 -27.79
CA LYS A 170 -12.40 -14.88 -28.78
C LYS A 170 -11.85 -15.28 -30.15
N THR A 171 -10.62 -14.89 -30.48
CA THR A 171 -10.00 -15.16 -31.79
C THR A 171 -9.35 -16.55 -31.86
N ASP A 172 -8.88 -17.10 -30.74
CA ASP A 172 -8.33 -18.46 -30.67
C ASP A 172 -8.86 -19.20 -29.44
N TRP A 173 -9.67 -20.25 -29.68
CA TRP A 173 -10.22 -21.11 -28.62
C TRP A 173 -9.17 -22.03 -27.95
N SER A 174 -7.90 -21.98 -28.41
CA SER A 174 -6.82 -22.90 -28.03
C SER A 174 -5.74 -22.30 -27.12
N VAL A 175 -5.95 -21.10 -26.57
CA VAL A 175 -4.95 -20.47 -25.69
C VAL A 175 -4.78 -21.26 -24.38
N ASN A 176 -3.54 -21.62 -24.06
CA ASN A 176 -3.19 -22.39 -22.88
C ASN A 176 -3.63 -21.70 -21.57
N LYS A 177 -4.34 -22.42 -20.69
CA LYS A 177 -4.81 -21.94 -19.38
C LYS A 177 -3.71 -21.34 -18.51
N ASN A 178 -2.48 -21.85 -18.59
CA ASN A 178 -1.34 -21.31 -17.86
C ASN A 178 -0.92 -19.94 -18.38
N LEU A 179 -0.97 -19.72 -19.69
CA LEU A 179 -0.66 -18.44 -20.31
C LEU A 179 -1.70 -17.37 -19.93
N ILE A 180 -2.98 -17.75 -19.95
CA ILE A 180 -4.12 -16.94 -19.49
C ILE A 180 -3.92 -16.53 -18.03
N LYS A 181 -3.58 -17.48 -17.16
CA LYS A 181 -3.29 -17.24 -15.75
C LYS A 181 -2.09 -16.30 -15.58
N THR A 182 -1.01 -16.55 -16.30
CA THR A 182 0.19 -15.70 -16.24
C THR A 182 -0.15 -14.27 -16.62
N TRP A 183 -0.89 -14.05 -17.72
CA TRP A 183 -1.29 -12.71 -18.14
C TRP A 183 -2.14 -12.02 -17.06
N TYR A 184 -3.17 -12.70 -16.55
CA TYR A 184 -3.99 -12.15 -15.47
C TYR A 184 -3.13 -11.70 -14.27
N LEU A 185 -2.22 -12.56 -13.80
CA LEU A 185 -1.35 -12.28 -12.65
C LEU A 185 -0.31 -11.18 -12.92
N THR A 186 0.19 -11.04 -14.15
CA THR A 186 1.25 -10.07 -14.47
C THR A 186 0.72 -8.71 -14.90
N THR A 187 -0.47 -8.64 -15.49
CA THR A 187 -1.01 -7.40 -16.07
C THR A 187 -2.21 -6.89 -15.30
N ILE A 188 -3.27 -7.69 -15.17
CA ILE A 188 -4.53 -7.25 -14.55
C ILE A 188 -4.33 -7.11 -13.04
N GLU A 189 -3.83 -8.15 -12.38
CA GLU A 189 -3.61 -8.14 -10.94
C GLU A 189 -2.56 -7.08 -10.53
N LYS A 190 -1.46 -6.94 -11.27
CA LYS A 190 -0.44 -5.91 -10.95
C LYS A 190 -0.97 -4.50 -11.13
N ALA A 191 -1.73 -4.24 -12.20
CA ALA A 191 -2.35 -2.94 -12.39
C ALA A 191 -3.40 -2.65 -11.31
N LEU A 192 -4.15 -3.67 -10.87
CA LEU A 192 -5.14 -3.56 -9.81
C LEU A 192 -4.51 -3.37 -8.42
N LEU A 193 -3.37 -4.00 -8.14
CA LEU A 193 -2.71 -3.92 -6.83
C LEU A 193 -1.73 -2.74 -6.71
N TYR A 194 -1.51 -1.99 -7.78
CA TYR A 194 -0.63 -0.83 -7.76
C TYR A 194 -1.14 0.22 -6.75
N GLY A 195 -0.30 0.56 -5.78
CA GLY A 195 -0.65 1.52 -4.72
C GLY A 195 -1.69 1.01 -3.72
N ALA A 196 -2.06 -0.28 -3.73
CA ALA A 196 -3.13 -0.82 -2.87
C ALA A 196 -2.86 -0.68 -1.37
N SER A 197 -1.60 -0.53 -0.96
CA SER A 197 -1.25 -0.18 0.42
C SER A 197 -1.77 1.20 0.85
N VAL A 198 -1.98 2.11 -0.09
CA VAL A 198 -2.44 3.49 0.14
C VAL A 198 -3.97 3.56 0.10
N TRP A 199 -4.59 3.07 -0.97
CA TRP A 199 -6.04 3.18 -1.19
C TRP A 199 -6.84 1.95 -0.76
N GLY A 200 -6.21 0.78 -0.55
CA GLY A 200 -6.91 -0.47 -0.22
C GLY A 200 -7.62 -0.47 1.13
N GLY A 201 -7.23 0.43 2.04
CA GLY A 201 -7.93 0.68 3.31
C GLY A 201 -9.27 1.41 3.16
N ALA A 202 -9.54 2.00 1.98
CA ALA A 202 -10.79 2.70 1.68
C ALA A 202 -12.00 1.78 1.55
N LEU A 203 -11.75 0.49 1.25
CA LEU A 203 -12.75 -0.59 1.27
C LEU A 203 -13.13 -0.91 2.73
N THR A 204 -13.84 0.02 3.36
CA THR A 204 -14.23 -0.08 4.77
C THR A 204 -15.33 -1.14 4.96
N LYS A 205 -15.51 -1.58 6.22
CA LYS A 205 -16.64 -2.45 6.66
C LYS A 205 -17.98 -1.97 6.09
N THR A 206 -18.14 -0.64 5.95
CA THR A 206 -19.35 0.00 5.42
C THR A 206 -19.59 -0.29 3.94
N GLN A 207 -18.55 -0.33 3.09
CA GLN A 207 -18.70 -0.62 1.66
C GLN A 207 -19.02 -2.11 1.41
N ILE A 208 -18.53 -3.00 2.27
CA ILE A 208 -18.87 -4.43 2.22
C ILE A 208 -20.32 -4.65 2.67
N THR A 209 -20.77 -3.96 3.72
CA THR A 209 -22.17 -4.04 4.17
C THR A 209 -23.13 -3.37 3.19
N LEU A 210 -22.74 -2.24 2.58
CA LEU A 210 -23.52 -1.54 1.56
C LEU A 210 -23.72 -2.42 0.33
N PHE A 211 -22.66 -3.06 -0.16
CA PHE A 211 -22.73 -4.00 -1.27
C PHE A 211 -23.67 -5.19 -0.98
N GLN A 212 -23.65 -5.72 0.25
CA GLN A 212 -24.59 -6.78 0.62
C GLN A 212 -26.03 -6.26 0.69
N ALA A 213 -26.25 -5.08 1.25
CA ALA A 213 -27.57 -4.46 1.33
C ALA A 213 -28.16 -4.17 -0.07
N GLU A 214 -27.35 -3.69 -1.01
CA GLU A 214 -27.75 -3.45 -2.40
C GLU A 214 -28.16 -4.76 -3.11
N LEU A 215 -27.41 -5.85 -2.90
CA LEU A 215 -27.78 -7.17 -3.42
C LEU A 215 -29.07 -7.70 -2.79
N VAL A 216 -29.28 -7.49 -1.49
CA VAL A 216 -30.53 -7.87 -0.80
C VAL A 216 -31.71 -7.07 -1.32
N ALA A 217 -31.56 -5.76 -1.55
CA ALA A 217 -32.61 -4.93 -2.14
C ALA A 217 -33.03 -5.44 -3.53
N ILE A 218 -32.06 -5.78 -4.38
CA ILE A 218 -32.33 -6.38 -5.70
C ILE A 218 -33.05 -7.73 -5.55
N GLN A 219 -32.61 -8.56 -4.60
CA GLN A 219 -33.23 -9.87 -4.32
C GLN A 219 -34.69 -9.72 -3.88
N HIS A 220 -34.98 -8.82 -2.95
CA HIS A 220 -36.35 -8.56 -2.47
C HIS A 220 -37.26 -8.04 -3.57
N ALA A 221 -36.80 -7.10 -4.39
CA ALA A 221 -37.57 -6.58 -5.51
C ALA A 221 -37.88 -7.69 -6.53
N ALA A 222 -36.91 -8.56 -6.83
CA ALA A 222 -37.09 -9.68 -7.74
C ALA A 222 -38.08 -10.72 -7.19
N ASN A 223 -37.95 -11.09 -5.91
CA ASN A 223 -38.84 -12.03 -5.26
C ASN A 223 -40.28 -11.48 -5.15
N TRP A 224 -40.44 -10.19 -4.83
CA TRP A 224 -41.74 -9.54 -4.81
C TRP A 224 -42.41 -9.57 -6.20
N ALA A 225 -41.66 -9.26 -7.26
CA ALA A 225 -42.17 -9.32 -8.63
C ALA A 225 -42.58 -10.74 -9.03
N ALA A 226 -41.78 -11.75 -8.68
CA ALA A 226 -42.09 -13.14 -8.93
C ALA A 226 -43.35 -13.61 -8.17
N SER A 227 -43.48 -13.28 -6.88
CA SER A 227 -44.62 -13.67 -6.04
C SER A 227 -45.93 -13.02 -6.48
N ASN A 228 -45.88 -11.79 -7.00
CA ASN A 228 -47.06 -11.06 -7.47
C ASN A 228 -47.28 -11.17 -8.98
N ASN A 229 -46.43 -11.89 -9.70
CA ASN A 229 -46.45 -12.02 -11.16
C ASN A 229 -46.45 -10.66 -11.91
N PHE A 230 -45.70 -9.68 -11.41
CA PHE A 230 -45.56 -8.37 -12.04
C PHE A 230 -44.28 -8.28 -12.87
N LYS A 231 -44.39 -7.64 -14.04
CA LYS A 231 -43.22 -7.32 -14.86
C LYS A 231 -42.66 -5.95 -14.44
N ILE A 232 -41.46 -5.94 -13.86
CA ILE A 232 -40.79 -4.73 -13.35
C ILE A 232 -39.42 -4.52 -13.98
N ASN A 233 -38.89 -3.30 -13.89
CA ASN A 233 -37.49 -3.00 -14.16
C ASN A 233 -36.86 -2.39 -12.91
N ILE A 234 -35.83 -3.05 -12.36
CA ILE A 234 -35.08 -2.59 -11.20
C ILE A 234 -34.01 -1.63 -11.69
N HIS A 235 -34.05 -0.40 -11.18
CA HIS A 235 -33.03 0.62 -11.41
C HIS A 235 -32.12 0.69 -10.18
N SER A 236 -30.86 0.30 -10.33
CA SER A 236 -29.87 0.31 -9.24
C SER A 236 -28.68 1.19 -9.61
N ASP A 237 -28.23 2.03 -8.69
CA ASP A 237 -27.01 2.82 -8.84
C ASP A 237 -25.72 2.06 -8.46
N SER A 238 -25.89 0.87 -7.87
CA SER A 238 -24.81 -0.05 -7.56
C SER A 238 -24.30 -0.80 -8.78
N LEU A 239 -23.35 -0.19 -9.48
CA LEU A 239 -22.66 -0.85 -10.60
C LEU A 239 -21.95 -2.15 -10.14
N SER A 240 -21.41 -2.17 -8.91
CA SER A 240 -20.72 -3.33 -8.34
C SER A 240 -21.66 -4.53 -8.15
N SER A 241 -22.89 -4.29 -7.68
CA SER A 241 -23.92 -5.34 -7.54
C SER A 241 -24.34 -5.89 -8.89
N ILE A 242 -24.63 -5.02 -9.86
CA ILE A 242 -25.00 -5.43 -11.22
C ILE A 242 -23.90 -6.27 -11.89
N MET A 243 -22.63 -5.82 -11.81
CA MET A 243 -21.51 -6.56 -12.39
C MET A 243 -21.29 -7.91 -11.71
N THR A 244 -21.49 -7.97 -10.39
CA THR A 244 -21.42 -9.23 -9.66
C THR A 244 -22.51 -10.21 -10.10
N LEU A 245 -23.74 -9.73 -10.32
CA LEU A 245 -24.85 -10.54 -10.80
C LEU A 245 -24.64 -11.02 -12.24
N LYS A 246 -24.02 -10.22 -13.11
CA LYS A 246 -23.66 -10.60 -14.49
C LYS A 246 -22.57 -11.67 -14.59
N SER A 247 -21.74 -11.84 -13.57
CA SER A 247 -20.65 -12.83 -13.60
C SER A 247 -21.18 -14.27 -13.66
N ALA A 248 -20.47 -15.19 -14.32
CA ALA A 248 -20.92 -16.58 -14.47
C ALA A 248 -21.01 -17.34 -13.13
N SER A 249 -20.12 -17.08 -12.17
CA SER A 249 -20.14 -17.74 -10.86
C SER A 249 -19.51 -16.87 -9.78
N SER A 250 -19.99 -17.00 -8.54
CA SER A 250 -19.40 -16.37 -7.36
C SER A 250 -18.96 -17.43 -6.35
N ARG A 251 -17.89 -17.15 -5.61
CA ARG A 251 -17.50 -17.98 -4.44
C ARG A 251 -18.42 -17.76 -3.24
N SER A 252 -19.27 -16.74 -3.28
CA SER A 252 -20.22 -16.42 -2.21
C SER A 252 -21.53 -17.18 -2.41
N LYS A 253 -21.90 -18.03 -1.43
CA LYS A 253 -23.20 -18.71 -1.41
C LYS A 253 -24.35 -17.72 -1.50
N PHE A 254 -24.27 -16.62 -0.74
CA PHE A 254 -25.25 -15.53 -0.76
C PHE A 254 -25.45 -14.97 -2.18
N VAL A 255 -24.38 -14.60 -2.88
CA VAL A 255 -24.48 -14.07 -4.26
C VAL A 255 -25.10 -15.11 -5.21
N ASN A 256 -24.75 -16.39 -5.05
CA ASN A 256 -25.34 -17.43 -5.88
C ASN A 256 -26.82 -17.66 -5.57
N THR A 257 -27.28 -17.45 -4.33
CA THR A 257 -28.71 -17.44 -3.99
C THR A 257 -29.42 -16.29 -4.69
N VAL A 258 -28.91 -15.06 -4.59
CA VAL A 258 -29.51 -13.89 -5.29
C VAL A 258 -29.60 -14.13 -6.79
N LYS A 259 -28.58 -14.73 -7.41
CA LYS A 259 -28.60 -15.09 -8.84
C LYS A 259 -29.67 -16.12 -9.18
N LYS A 260 -29.89 -17.11 -8.31
CA LYS A 260 -30.94 -18.12 -8.50
C LYS A 260 -32.33 -17.48 -8.43
N ASP A 261 -32.55 -16.61 -7.46
CA ASP A 261 -33.82 -15.90 -7.29
C ASP A 261 -34.13 -15.01 -8.51
N LEU A 262 -33.14 -14.26 -8.99
CA LEU A 262 -33.25 -13.49 -10.23
C LEU A 262 -33.51 -14.38 -11.46
N SER A 263 -32.88 -15.56 -11.51
CA SER A 263 -33.11 -16.53 -12.58
C SER A 263 -34.49 -17.20 -12.50
N ALA A 264 -35.09 -17.29 -11.30
CA ALA A 264 -36.46 -17.77 -11.14
C ALA A 264 -37.47 -16.71 -11.58
N ALA A 265 -37.16 -15.43 -11.35
CA ALA A 265 -37.93 -14.28 -11.84
C ALA A 265 -37.66 -13.94 -13.32
N ASN A 266 -37.02 -14.84 -14.07
CA ASN A 266 -36.65 -14.61 -15.47
C ASN A 266 -37.90 -14.31 -16.31
N ASN A 267 -37.83 -13.29 -17.16
CA ASN A 267 -38.92 -12.65 -17.92
C ASN A 267 -39.81 -11.63 -17.17
N LEU A 268 -39.81 -11.62 -15.83
CA LEU A 268 -40.55 -10.65 -15.03
C LEU A 268 -39.68 -9.46 -14.61
N VAL A 269 -38.38 -9.65 -14.42
CA VAL A 269 -37.51 -8.62 -13.83
C VAL A 269 -36.42 -8.20 -14.81
N GLY A 270 -36.43 -6.92 -15.19
CA GLY A 270 -35.29 -6.24 -15.81
C GLY A 270 -34.36 -5.64 -14.75
N LEU A 271 -33.06 -5.52 -15.04
CA LEU A 271 -32.09 -4.86 -14.15
C LEU A 271 -31.26 -3.86 -14.96
N SER A 272 -31.36 -2.58 -14.59
CA SER A 272 -30.74 -1.43 -15.27
C SER A 272 -29.91 -0.61 -14.31
N TRP A 273 -28.77 -0.10 -14.78
CA TRP A 273 -27.93 0.80 -13.98
C TRP A 273 -28.41 2.25 -14.12
N VAL A 274 -28.44 3.00 -13.02
CA VAL A 274 -28.68 4.45 -13.00
C VAL A 274 -27.55 5.17 -12.27
N LYS A 275 -27.37 6.46 -12.54
CA LYS A 275 -26.31 7.24 -11.88
C LYS A 275 -26.79 7.72 -10.51
N ALA A 276 -25.98 7.52 -9.47
CA ALA A 276 -26.27 8.03 -8.13
C ALA A 276 -26.22 9.58 -8.08
N HIS A 277 -27.05 10.18 -7.22
CA HIS A 277 -27.02 11.60 -6.83
C HIS A 277 -27.11 12.61 -7.99
N VAL A 278 -27.91 12.29 -9.01
CA VAL A 278 -28.20 13.22 -10.13
C VAL A 278 -29.65 13.72 -10.13
N GLY A 279 -30.36 13.58 -9.00
CA GLY A 279 -31.75 14.05 -8.87
C GLY A 279 -32.78 13.15 -9.53
N ILE A 280 -32.50 11.85 -9.72
CA ILE A 280 -33.52 10.88 -10.12
C ILE A 280 -34.39 10.63 -8.90
N GLU A 281 -35.63 11.14 -8.93
CA GLU A 281 -36.56 11.15 -7.80
C GLU A 281 -36.72 9.77 -7.13
N GLY A 282 -36.91 8.71 -7.91
CA GLY A 282 -37.02 7.34 -7.39
C GLY A 282 -35.74 6.81 -6.72
N ASN A 283 -34.56 7.18 -7.22
CA ASN A 283 -33.28 6.76 -6.63
C ASN A 283 -33.00 7.55 -5.34
N GLU A 284 -33.28 8.85 -5.35
CA GLU A 284 -33.16 9.72 -4.17
C GLU A 284 -34.10 9.25 -3.04
N LEU A 285 -35.32 8.84 -3.39
CA LEU A 285 -36.29 8.30 -2.44
C LEU A 285 -35.85 6.94 -1.88
N ALA A 286 -35.32 6.05 -2.73
CA ALA A 286 -34.76 4.77 -2.29
C ALA A 286 -33.57 4.97 -1.32
N ASP A 287 -32.69 5.93 -1.61
CA ASP A 287 -31.57 6.31 -0.74
C ASP A 287 -32.05 6.86 0.62
N GLN A 288 -33.12 7.66 0.62
CA GLN A 288 -33.73 8.19 1.85
C GLN A 288 -34.30 7.06 2.71
N PHE A 289 -35.04 6.12 2.11
CA PHE A 289 -35.57 4.97 2.83
C PHE A 289 -34.47 4.04 3.33
N ALA A 290 -33.41 3.80 2.55
CA ALA A 290 -32.26 3.03 3.00
C ALA A 290 -31.56 3.68 4.21
N LYS A 291 -31.46 5.01 4.26
CA LYS A 291 -30.93 5.75 5.42
C LYS A 291 -31.86 5.65 6.63
N GLN A 292 -33.17 5.74 6.43
CA GLN A 292 -34.16 5.64 7.51
C GLN A 292 -34.20 4.23 8.12
N ALA A 293 -34.05 3.20 7.28
CA ALA A 293 -34.02 1.80 7.70
C ALA A 293 -32.87 1.48 8.69
N ILE A 294 -31.81 2.30 8.72
CA ILE A 294 -30.73 2.17 9.72
C ILE A 294 -31.26 2.38 11.15
N SER A 295 -32.27 3.25 11.32
CA SER A 295 -32.84 3.60 12.63
C SER A 295 -34.17 2.94 12.95
N THR A 296 -35.00 2.65 11.93
CA THR A 296 -36.39 2.19 12.12
C THR A 296 -36.73 0.95 11.29
N GLY A 297 -35.75 0.36 10.62
CA GLY A 297 -35.96 -0.82 9.78
C GLY A 297 -35.96 -2.12 10.60
N GLU A 298 -36.44 -3.18 9.97
CA GLU A 298 -36.31 -4.54 10.50
C GLU A 298 -34.88 -5.07 10.27
N GLU A 299 -34.33 -5.78 11.25
CA GLU A 299 -33.02 -6.42 11.11
C GLU A 299 -33.10 -7.60 10.14
N LEU A 300 -32.25 -7.56 9.11
CA LEU A 300 -32.10 -8.64 8.15
C LEU A 300 -30.86 -9.49 8.49
N ASP A 301 -31.04 -10.79 8.69
CA ASP A 301 -29.94 -11.72 8.92
C ASP A 301 -29.24 -12.07 7.59
N ILE A 302 -28.18 -11.32 7.28
CA ILE A 302 -27.39 -11.53 6.07
C ILE A 302 -26.15 -12.36 6.42
N PRO A 303 -25.93 -13.51 5.74
CA PRO A 303 -24.75 -14.34 5.97
C PRO A 303 -23.46 -13.54 5.81
N THR A 304 -22.63 -13.58 6.85
CA THR A 304 -21.39 -12.81 6.86
C THR A 304 -20.42 -13.30 5.78
N PRO A 305 -19.76 -12.41 5.02
CA PRO A 305 -18.83 -12.84 3.97
C PRO A 305 -17.70 -13.71 4.52
N ARG A 306 -17.26 -14.72 3.74
CA ARG A 306 -16.10 -15.56 4.12
C ARG A 306 -14.85 -14.73 4.42
N SER A 307 -14.64 -13.62 3.71
CA SER A 307 -13.54 -12.68 3.97
C SER A 307 -13.63 -12.05 5.35
N PHE A 308 -14.84 -11.69 5.79
CA PHE A 308 -15.08 -11.16 7.13
C PHE A 308 -14.83 -12.22 8.20
N LEU A 309 -15.34 -13.44 8.01
CA LEU A 309 -15.09 -14.57 8.92
C LEU A 309 -13.60 -14.89 9.00
N ASN A 310 -12.90 -15.01 7.86
CA ASN A 310 -11.45 -15.22 7.82
C ASN A 310 -10.70 -14.11 8.57
N ARG A 311 -11.13 -12.86 8.45
CA ARG A 311 -10.53 -11.73 9.19
C ARG A 311 -10.79 -11.86 10.69
N LYS A 312 -12.02 -12.17 11.11
CA LYS A 312 -12.36 -12.40 12.53
C LYS A 312 -11.57 -13.58 13.10
N LEU A 313 -11.54 -14.70 12.40
CA LEU A 313 -10.76 -15.88 12.78
C LEU A 313 -9.27 -15.56 12.87
N LYS A 314 -8.70 -14.86 11.88
CA LYS A 314 -7.30 -14.42 11.94
C LYS A 314 -7.05 -13.52 13.14
N THR A 315 -7.95 -12.60 13.44
CA THR A 315 -7.85 -11.72 14.62
C THR A 315 -7.91 -12.55 15.90
N HIS A 316 -8.83 -13.50 15.99
CA HIS A 316 -8.97 -14.38 17.15
C HIS A 316 -7.73 -15.26 17.34
N ILE A 317 -7.26 -15.93 16.28
CA ILE A 317 -6.03 -16.74 16.29
C ILE A 317 -4.83 -15.89 16.72
N LEU A 318 -4.70 -14.66 16.18
CA LEU A 318 -3.61 -13.76 16.58
C LEU A 318 -3.72 -13.34 18.05
N ASN A 319 -4.93 -13.10 18.56
CA ASN A 319 -5.13 -12.77 19.97
C ASN A 319 -4.79 -13.96 20.85
N SER A 320 -5.30 -15.15 20.55
CA SER A 320 -5.00 -16.38 21.27
C SER A 320 -3.50 -16.70 21.24
N TRP A 321 -2.84 -16.50 20.09
CA TRP A 321 -1.39 -16.69 19.98
C TRP A 321 -0.60 -15.64 20.77
N ASN A 322 -1.03 -14.38 20.78
CA ASN A 322 -0.40 -13.35 21.63
C ASN A 322 -0.58 -13.64 23.12
N ILE A 323 -1.77 -14.12 23.54
CA ILE A 323 -2.01 -14.55 24.92
C ILE A 323 -1.06 -15.68 25.29
N TYR A 324 -1.02 -16.74 24.47
CA TYR A 324 -0.08 -17.85 24.65
C TYR A 324 1.37 -17.35 24.72
N TRP A 325 1.81 -16.52 23.76
CA TRP A 325 3.16 -15.97 23.71
C TRP A 325 3.57 -15.21 24.97
N ASN A 326 2.64 -14.43 25.54
CA ASN A 326 2.89 -13.62 26.73
C ASN A 326 2.81 -14.42 28.04
N GLN A 327 2.04 -15.51 28.06
CA GLN A 327 1.90 -16.39 29.22
C GLN A 327 2.90 -17.55 29.22
N TYR A 328 3.66 -17.75 28.14
CA TYR A 328 4.60 -18.85 28.00
C TYR A 328 5.87 -18.64 28.84
N ASP A 329 6.06 -19.50 29.85
CA ASP A 329 7.10 -19.41 30.89
C ASP A 329 8.30 -20.34 30.66
N SER A 330 8.27 -21.19 29.63
CA SER A 330 9.40 -22.07 29.30
C SER A 330 10.66 -21.29 28.90
N ALA A 331 11.83 -21.86 29.23
CA ALA A 331 13.15 -21.39 28.79
C ALA A 331 13.25 -21.26 27.25
N SER A 332 12.44 -22.01 26.50
CA SER A 332 12.35 -21.92 25.04
C SER A 332 11.78 -20.56 24.60
N GLY A 333 12.55 -19.83 23.78
CA GLY A 333 12.11 -18.57 23.18
C GLY A 333 12.23 -17.33 24.08
N VAL A 334 12.82 -17.44 25.28
CA VAL A 334 13.06 -16.31 26.21
C VAL A 334 13.81 -15.19 25.50
N ARG A 335 14.87 -15.53 24.75
CA ARG A 335 15.63 -14.56 23.96
C ARG A 335 14.74 -13.82 22.95
N VAL A 336 13.95 -14.56 22.18
CA VAL A 336 13.04 -13.99 21.17
C VAL A 336 12.02 -13.04 21.82
N ARG A 337 11.45 -13.42 22.99
CA ARG A 337 10.51 -12.58 23.76
C ARG A 337 11.14 -11.28 24.27
N SER A 338 12.43 -11.27 24.59
CA SER A 338 13.13 -10.05 25.02
C SER A 338 13.23 -8.96 23.93
N PHE A 339 13.13 -9.34 22.66
CA PHE A 339 13.17 -8.42 21.52
C PHE A 339 11.80 -8.25 20.84
N ILE A 340 10.88 -9.21 21.01
CA ILE A 340 9.57 -9.23 20.34
C ILE A 340 8.46 -9.42 21.37
N SER A 341 7.72 -8.35 21.60
CA SER A 341 6.61 -8.30 22.57
C SER A 341 5.28 -8.83 22.03
N THR A 342 5.12 -8.93 20.71
CA THR A 342 3.86 -9.37 20.11
C THR A 342 4.11 -10.24 18.89
N VAL A 343 3.27 -11.25 18.75
CA VAL A 343 3.29 -12.11 17.59
C VAL A 343 2.62 -11.41 16.41
N SER A 344 3.28 -11.48 15.25
CA SER A 344 2.78 -10.90 14.02
C SER A 344 2.95 -11.87 12.85
N PRO A 345 1.93 -12.05 12.00
CA PRO A 345 2.02 -12.90 10.83
C PRO A 345 2.88 -12.26 9.71
N LYS A 346 3.25 -10.98 9.86
CA LYS A 346 4.20 -10.30 8.97
C LYS A 346 5.66 -10.56 9.37
N PHE A 347 5.88 -11.12 10.57
CA PHE A 347 7.18 -11.20 11.21
C PHE A 347 8.03 -12.39 10.71
N LEU A 348 7.45 -13.30 9.94
CA LEU A 348 8.19 -14.41 9.36
C LEU A 348 8.65 -14.05 7.94
N ILE A 349 9.97 -14.08 7.73
CA ILE A 349 10.68 -14.15 6.44
C ILE A 349 11.03 -12.78 5.81
N HIS A 350 12.04 -12.09 6.33
CA HIS A 350 12.70 -11.02 5.55
C HIS A 350 14.23 -11.12 5.58
N ASN A 351 14.86 -11.58 6.68
CA ASN A 351 16.32 -11.64 6.74
C ASN A 351 16.85 -12.75 7.66
N LYS A 352 17.70 -13.63 7.11
CA LYS A 352 18.34 -14.75 7.83
C LYS A 352 19.19 -14.29 9.02
N ILE A 353 19.84 -13.13 8.91
CA ILE A 353 20.73 -12.58 9.94
C ILE A 353 19.93 -12.18 11.18
N LEU A 354 18.77 -11.56 11.00
CA LEU A 354 17.89 -11.22 12.11
C LEU A 354 17.35 -12.47 12.82
N ILE A 355 17.09 -13.54 12.07
CA ILE A 355 16.67 -14.83 12.64
C ILE A 355 17.79 -15.42 13.49
N TYR A 356 19.03 -15.46 12.98
CA TYR A 356 20.20 -15.94 13.72
C TYR A 356 20.39 -15.16 15.01
N PHE A 357 20.29 -13.83 14.95
CA PHE A 357 20.40 -12.99 16.14
C PHE A 357 19.30 -13.28 17.17
N LEU A 358 18.04 -13.33 16.76
CA LEU A 358 16.90 -13.50 17.67
C LEU A 358 16.83 -14.88 18.31
N SER A 359 17.04 -15.92 17.51
CA SER A 359 17.00 -17.29 17.99
C SER A 359 18.28 -17.67 18.73
N GLY A 360 19.40 -17.00 18.44
CA GLY A 360 20.73 -17.50 18.78
C GLY A 360 21.12 -18.73 17.98
N HIS A 361 20.28 -19.17 17.03
CA HIS A 361 20.49 -20.34 16.19
C HIS A 361 21.16 -19.89 14.90
N GLY A 362 22.48 -19.90 14.90
CA GLY A 362 23.28 -19.42 13.78
C GLY A 362 24.68 -20.02 13.81
N PRO A 363 25.59 -19.53 12.96
CA PRO A 363 26.95 -20.02 12.89
C PRO A 363 27.79 -19.46 14.05
N PHE A 364 27.39 -19.79 15.29
CA PHE A 364 27.98 -19.30 16.52
C PHE A 364 28.58 -20.47 17.31
N PRO A 365 29.79 -20.32 17.89
CA PRO A 365 30.40 -21.38 18.66
C PRO A 365 29.50 -21.97 19.77
N GLN A 366 28.84 -21.12 20.56
CA GLN A 366 27.93 -21.54 21.62
C GLN A 366 26.78 -22.42 21.10
N TYR A 367 26.24 -22.08 19.92
CA TYR A 367 25.15 -22.83 19.31
C TYR A 367 25.64 -24.15 18.70
N LEU A 368 26.73 -24.14 17.93
CA LEU A 368 27.25 -25.33 17.26
C LEU A 368 27.84 -26.35 18.24
N HIS A 369 28.46 -25.89 19.33
CA HIS A 369 28.94 -26.75 20.43
C HIS A 369 27.79 -27.53 21.08
N ARG A 370 26.62 -26.90 21.27
CA ARG A 370 25.41 -27.58 21.79
C ARG A 370 24.99 -28.76 20.91
N PHE A 371 25.25 -28.68 19.59
CA PHE A 371 24.99 -29.77 18.63
C PHE A 371 26.21 -30.67 18.39
N LYS A 372 27.25 -30.56 19.23
CA LYS A 372 28.49 -31.34 19.15
C LYS A 372 29.20 -31.25 17.79
N ARG A 373 29.04 -30.11 17.09
CA ARG A 373 29.70 -29.86 15.80
C ARG A 373 31.09 -29.27 15.96
N ILE A 374 31.36 -28.59 17.07
CA ILE A 374 32.67 -28.04 17.40
C ILE A 374 33.00 -28.36 18.86
N GLY A 375 34.29 -28.45 19.19
CA GLY A 375 34.78 -28.87 20.50
C GLY A 375 34.73 -27.82 21.62
N SER A 376 34.40 -26.56 21.31
CA SER A 376 34.39 -25.47 22.29
C SER A 376 33.26 -24.46 22.01
N PRO A 377 32.57 -23.94 23.05
CA PRO A 377 31.58 -22.88 22.92
C PRO A 377 32.19 -21.46 22.81
N PHE A 378 33.51 -21.34 22.96
CA PHE A 378 34.19 -20.05 23.08
C PHE A 378 34.63 -19.51 21.72
N CYS A 379 34.61 -18.18 21.58
CA CYS A 379 35.31 -17.45 20.53
C CYS A 379 36.83 -17.48 20.80
N VAL A 380 37.64 -17.28 19.76
CA VAL A 380 39.11 -17.17 19.87
C VAL A 380 39.54 -16.03 20.79
N CYS A 381 38.70 -15.01 21.00
CA CYS A 381 38.97 -13.96 21.98
C CYS A 381 38.75 -14.38 23.45
N GLY A 382 38.39 -15.65 23.72
CA GLY A 382 38.23 -16.21 25.07
C GLY A 382 36.84 -16.02 25.71
N LEU A 383 35.90 -15.35 25.06
CA LEU A 383 34.52 -15.15 25.54
C LEU A 383 33.56 -16.15 24.89
N VAL A 384 32.36 -16.33 25.47
CA VAL A 384 31.31 -17.19 24.90
C VAL A 384 30.92 -16.66 23.52
N GLY A 385 31.05 -17.51 22.49
CA GLY A 385 30.78 -17.13 21.11
C GLY A 385 29.28 -17.22 20.79
N ASP A 386 28.49 -16.27 21.28
CA ASP A 386 27.05 -16.17 20.99
C ASP A 386 26.70 -14.97 20.09
N ALA A 387 25.43 -14.85 19.73
CA ALA A 387 24.98 -13.78 18.83
C ALA A 387 25.22 -12.37 19.41
N ASP A 388 25.15 -12.17 20.73
CA ASP A 388 25.37 -10.87 21.36
C ASP A 388 26.85 -10.50 21.32
N HIS A 389 27.71 -11.47 21.64
CA HIS A 389 29.15 -11.31 21.57
C HIS A 389 29.61 -10.79 20.20
N TYR A 390 29.23 -11.45 19.10
CA TYR A 390 29.63 -11.01 17.75
C TYR A 390 28.96 -9.70 17.30
N THR A 391 27.80 -9.35 17.86
CA THR A 391 27.07 -8.12 17.50
C THR A 391 27.59 -6.89 18.24
N PHE A 392 28.04 -7.05 19.49
CA PHE A 392 28.29 -5.92 20.40
C PHE A 392 29.72 -5.84 20.92
N ASP A 393 30.39 -6.97 21.16
CA ASP A 393 31.50 -7.02 22.13
C ASP A 393 32.78 -7.70 21.58
N CYS A 394 32.70 -8.47 20.48
CA CYS A 394 33.83 -9.27 19.98
C CYS A 394 34.96 -8.42 19.39
N SER A 395 36.20 -8.67 19.80
CA SER A 395 37.39 -7.98 19.28
C SER A 395 37.58 -8.18 17.77
N LEU A 396 37.18 -9.34 17.24
CA LEU A 396 37.28 -9.68 15.80
C LEU A 396 36.26 -8.94 14.92
N THR A 397 35.18 -8.41 15.51
CA THR A 397 34.10 -7.74 14.76
C THR A 397 33.96 -6.26 15.13
N LYS A 398 35.00 -5.65 15.70
CA LYS A 398 34.99 -4.27 16.23
C LYS A 398 34.47 -3.22 15.25
N GLU A 399 34.82 -3.35 13.97
CA GLU A 399 34.37 -2.42 12.91
C GLU A 399 32.87 -2.52 12.61
N PHE A 400 32.25 -3.64 12.97
CA PHE A 400 30.86 -3.99 12.69
C PHE A 400 29.96 -3.93 13.93
N HIS A 401 30.48 -3.49 15.08
CA HIS A 401 29.69 -3.40 16.31
C HIS A 401 28.47 -2.50 16.14
N LEU A 402 27.37 -2.97 16.73
CA LEU A 402 26.20 -2.15 17.01
C LEU A 402 26.24 -1.68 18.46
N LEU A 403 25.50 -0.61 18.76
CA LEU A 403 25.32 -0.19 20.14
C LEU A 403 24.38 -1.17 20.85
N LYS A 404 24.87 -1.74 21.96
CA LYS A 404 24.10 -2.66 22.80
C LYS A 404 22.93 -1.92 23.45
N PRO A 405 21.68 -2.38 23.26
CA PRO A 405 20.53 -1.73 23.89
C PRO A 405 20.47 -2.04 25.39
N ALA A 406 20.04 -1.06 26.18
CA ALA A 406 19.60 -1.31 27.55
C ALA A 406 18.38 -2.24 27.55
N ASP A 407 18.19 -3.02 28.63
CA ASP A 407 17.12 -4.03 28.71
C ASP A 407 15.73 -3.45 28.46
N ALA A 408 15.44 -2.27 29.02
CA ALA A 408 14.17 -1.55 28.82
C ALA A 408 13.93 -1.12 27.36
N HIS A 409 14.97 -1.12 26.52
CA HIS A 409 14.92 -0.63 25.14
C HIS A 409 15.14 -1.71 24.08
N LYS A 410 15.32 -2.98 24.46
CA LYS A 410 15.55 -4.09 23.52
C LYS A 410 14.48 -4.20 22.44
N ILE A 411 13.21 -4.06 22.81
CA ILE A 411 12.08 -4.14 21.87
C ILE A 411 12.10 -2.98 20.86
N THR A 412 12.31 -1.75 21.33
CA THR A 412 12.35 -0.55 20.47
C THR A 412 13.58 -0.58 19.57
N TRP A 413 14.74 -0.97 20.11
CA TRP A 413 15.97 -1.14 19.35
C TRP A 413 15.78 -2.16 18.23
N PHE A 414 15.16 -3.31 18.52
CA PHE A 414 14.93 -4.34 17.52
C PHE A 414 13.95 -3.90 16.42
N LYS A 415 12.88 -3.16 16.78
CA LYS A 415 11.97 -2.56 15.79
C LYS A 415 12.67 -1.63 14.81
N ASN A 416 13.64 -0.84 15.29
CA ASN A 416 14.45 0.05 14.44
C ASN A 416 15.45 -0.75 13.59
N LEU A 417 16.02 -1.83 14.14
CA LEU A 417 16.97 -2.69 13.45
C LEU A 417 16.36 -3.35 12.19
N ILE A 418 15.10 -3.80 12.26
CA ILE A 418 14.44 -4.53 11.15
C ILE A 418 14.48 -3.77 9.81
N ASN A 419 14.43 -2.44 9.85
CA ASN A 419 14.44 -1.60 8.65
C ASN A 419 15.80 -0.95 8.37
N ASN A 420 16.82 -1.21 9.20
CA ASN A 420 18.14 -0.60 9.06
C ASN A 420 19.09 -1.52 8.28
N ILE A 421 19.10 -1.35 6.96
CA ILE A 421 19.92 -2.17 6.03
C ILE A 421 21.41 -2.10 6.39
N GLN A 422 21.92 -0.94 6.80
CA GLN A 422 23.33 -0.77 7.15
C GLN A 422 23.68 -1.55 8.42
N ALA A 423 22.86 -1.46 9.47
CA ALA A 423 23.07 -2.22 10.70
C ALA A 423 22.96 -3.74 10.47
N ILE A 424 22.00 -4.16 9.65
CA ILE A 424 21.87 -5.57 9.24
C ILE A 424 23.10 -6.01 8.43
N GLY A 425 23.63 -5.15 7.56
CA GLY A 425 24.85 -5.41 6.80
C GLY A 425 26.07 -5.61 7.71
N LYS A 426 26.21 -4.78 8.75
CA LYS A 426 27.25 -4.97 9.79
C LYS A 426 27.11 -6.30 10.50
N MET A 427 25.90 -6.66 10.96
CA MET A 427 25.64 -7.96 11.58
C MET A 427 25.94 -9.12 10.64
N ALA A 428 25.64 -8.97 9.35
CA ALA A 428 25.94 -9.99 8.35
C ALA A 428 27.45 -10.25 8.25
N GLN A 429 28.28 -9.21 8.31
CA GLN A 429 29.74 -9.36 8.34
C GLN A 429 30.22 -9.99 9.64
N SER A 430 29.71 -9.54 10.80
CA SER A 430 30.04 -10.16 12.08
C SER A 430 29.73 -11.65 12.12
N PHE A 431 28.57 -12.06 11.58
CA PHE A 431 28.17 -13.46 11.57
C PHE A 431 28.89 -14.26 10.51
N ARG A 432 29.39 -13.62 9.43
CA ARG A 432 30.28 -14.27 8.46
C ARG A 432 31.62 -14.62 9.09
N ILE A 433 32.22 -13.70 9.85
CA ILE A 433 33.46 -13.92 10.60
C ILE A 433 33.28 -15.06 11.60
N SER A 434 32.15 -15.08 12.34
CA SER A 434 31.81 -16.18 13.23
C SER A 434 31.71 -17.52 12.49
N ASN A 435 31.08 -17.53 11.30
CA ASN A 435 30.97 -18.74 10.49
C ASN A 435 32.33 -19.25 9.99
N GLU A 436 33.17 -18.37 9.46
CA GLU A 436 34.52 -18.72 8.97
C GLU A 436 35.37 -19.33 10.10
N LEU A 437 35.25 -18.77 11.32
CA LEU A 437 35.92 -19.28 12.52
C LEU A 437 35.37 -20.65 12.95
N CYS A 438 34.04 -20.84 12.91
CA CYS A 438 33.46 -22.15 13.16
C CYS A 438 33.94 -23.17 12.11
N ASP A 439 33.95 -22.80 10.83
CA ASP A 439 34.37 -23.67 9.73
C ASP A 439 35.86 -24.06 9.82
N SER A 440 36.74 -23.20 10.33
CA SER A 440 38.14 -23.57 10.61
C SER A 440 38.25 -24.54 11.78
N LEU A 441 37.51 -24.29 12.87
CA LEU A 441 37.51 -25.16 14.06
C LEU A 441 36.92 -26.55 13.81
N THR A 442 36.07 -26.70 12.79
CA THR A 442 35.58 -28.01 12.33
C THR A 442 36.58 -28.76 11.44
N ARG A 443 37.49 -28.05 10.75
CA ARG A 443 38.45 -28.65 9.80
C ARG A 443 39.74 -29.15 10.45
N ASP A 444 40.13 -28.56 11.58
CA ASP A 444 41.31 -28.99 12.35
C ASP A 444 41.03 -30.19 13.29
N GLY A 445 39.85 -30.84 13.14
CA GLY A 445 39.38 -31.93 13.99
C GLY A 445 39.22 -33.30 13.29
N ASP A 446 39.67 -33.44 12.04
CA ASP A 446 39.76 -34.71 11.30
C ASP A 446 41.19 -35.28 11.32
#